data_AF-A0A7V5D148-F1
#
_entry.id   AF-A0A7V5D148-F1
#
_cell.length_a   1.000
_cell.length_b   1.000
_cell.length_c   1.000
_cell.angle_alpha   90.00
_cell.angle_beta   90.00
_cell.angle_gamma   90.00
#
_symmetry.space_group_name_H-M   'P 1'
#
loop_
_entity.id
_entity.type
_entity.pdbx_description
1 polymer ?
#
loop_
_entity_poly.entity_id
_entity_poly.type
_entity_poly.pdbx_seq_one_letter_code
_entity_poly.pdbx_strand_id
1 'polypeptide(L)'
;MGKNIFLFLILFVLILGAFFYFKSAGPKSLKLIFPQGNEEFIAGKVYQVKWKARKIERVGLALVNEEKNEKKWIAENLPAKEGKFDWKIFVWENPGQNYRLVIFEYPWEEGKEYDYSKRFTISGPTLASCDSLSIENQWPFIPSDFLGLKRVFITKNVWNGDLGGLEGADKKCQEEAKALGLEGNFKAFLGDDQNPASERLDLEGVFVEAEPAEVLPLEKVPQNLWESFGNFLKTSLKEKGEKERILPMYQQLSFYFSKFLSKFEEKQVKKTCYRLIAKDKNEFLRIFSDPLILNQARLSPGFLENFSKIWLGRITTESQTECLDTGEGDYSFTVTCQNWRNGGELLRVEKEEYPVCYTPIGERVNARTVGGLSLGWNKNTGFFSPTFGANCSSKQRLICLEQ
;
A
#
# COMPACT_ATOMS: atom_id res chain seq x y z
N MET A 1 3.19 -53.09 51.19
CA MET A 1 2.71 -52.38 49.98
C MET A 1 3.53 -51.13 49.62
N GLY A 2 4.15 -50.41 50.57
CA GLY A 2 4.86 -49.14 50.29
C GLY A 2 6.24 -49.21 49.61
N LYS A 3 6.99 -50.31 49.74
CA LYS A 3 8.36 -50.41 49.18
C LYS A 3 8.39 -50.47 47.65
N ASN A 4 7.40 -51.11 47.02
CA ASN A 4 7.32 -51.22 45.56
C ASN A 4 6.86 -49.91 44.90
N ILE A 5 5.96 -49.16 45.55
CA ILE A 5 5.48 -47.85 45.06
C ILE A 5 6.62 -46.82 45.08
N PHE A 6 7.46 -46.83 46.13
CA PHE A 6 8.63 -45.95 46.22
C PHE A 6 9.68 -46.25 45.13
N LEU A 7 9.90 -47.53 44.82
CA LEU A 7 10.80 -47.95 43.74
C LEU A 7 10.30 -47.50 42.35
N PHE A 8 8.99 -47.60 42.10
CA PHE A 8 8.38 -47.10 40.84
C PHE A 8 8.46 -45.58 40.71
N LEU A 9 8.31 -44.84 41.81
CA LEU A 9 8.44 -43.38 41.84
C LEU A 9 9.88 -42.93 41.52
N ILE A 10 10.89 -43.59 42.09
CA ILE A 10 12.29 -43.33 41.77
C ILE A 10 12.59 -43.65 40.30
N LEU A 11 12.12 -44.80 39.82
CA LEU A 11 12.31 -45.19 38.42
C LEU A 11 11.64 -44.18 37.47
N PHE A 12 10.43 -43.72 37.80
CA PHE A 12 9.71 -42.72 37.01
C PHE A 12 10.42 -41.36 37.01
N VAL A 13 10.96 -40.91 38.16
CA VAL A 13 11.76 -39.68 38.25
C VAL A 13 13.09 -39.80 37.49
N LEU A 14 13.74 -40.97 37.51
CA LEU A 14 14.95 -41.23 36.72
C LEU A 14 14.65 -41.27 35.21
N ILE A 15 13.53 -41.86 34.80
CA ILE A 15 13.09 -41.89 33.41
C ILE A 15 12.71 -40.49 32.93
N LEU A 16 11.98 -39.71 33.74
CA LEU A 16 11.68 -38.30 33.46
C LEU A 16 12.96 -37.45 33.43
N GLY A 17 13.86 -37.65 34.39
CA GLY A 17 15.14 -36.96 34.46
C GLY A 17 16.01 -37.26 33.24
N ALA A 18 16.11 -38.52 32.84
CA ALA A 18 16.80 -38.93 31.62
C ALA A 18 16.12 -38.36 30.37
N PHE A 19 14.79 -38.39 30.29
CA PHE A 19 14.02 -37.82 29.18
C PHE A 19 14.27 -36.31 29.03
N PHE A 20 14.24 -35.56 30.13
CA PHE A 20 14.59 -34.12 30.14
C PHE A 20 16.05 -33.87 29.81
N TYR A 21 16.97 -34.71 30.31
CA TYR A 21 18.40 -34.62 30.02
C TYR A 21 18.70 -34.86 28.53
N PHE A 22 18.13 -35.91 27.92
CA PHE A 22 18.29 -36.20 26.48
C PHE A 22 17.63 -35.13 25.60
N LYS A 23 16.50 -34.54 26.03
CA LYS A 23 15.88 -33.39 25.35
C LYS A 23 16.78 -32.13 25.43
N SER A 24 17.58 -31.99 26.49
CA SER A 24 18.52 -30.88 26.70
C SER A 24 19.92 -31.09 26.09
N ALA A 25 20.36 -32.34 25.87
CA ALA A 25 21.77 -32.66 25.60
C ALA A 25 22.30 -32.39 24.18
N GLY A 26 21.45 -32.11 23.19
CA GLY A 26 21.95 -31.90 21.83
C GLY A 26 22.41 -30.48 21.53
N PRO A 27 23.13 -30.29 20.42
CA PRO A 27 23.74 -29.02 20.07
C PRO A 27 22.68 -27.96 19.74
N LYS A 28 23.11 -26.70 19.80
CA LYS A 28 22.36 -25.57 19.25
C LYS A 28 22.16 -25.81 17.75
N SER A 29 20.97 -25.51 17.23
CA SER A 29 20.71 -25.71 15.81
C SER A 29 19.55 -24.85 15.33
N LEU A 30 19.70 -24.27 14.14
CA LEU A 30 18.64 -23.60 13.40
C LEU A 30 18.53 -24.22 12.01
N LYS A 31 17.32 -24.57 11.59
CA LYS A 31 17.06 -25.07 10.24
C LYS A 31 15.79 -24.49 9.67
N LEU A 32 15.88 -23.93 8.48
CA LEU A 32 14.71 -23.55 7.69
C LEU A 32 14.08 -24.82 7.10
N ILE A 33 12.77 -24.99 7.30
CA ILE A 33 11.99 -26.14 6.77
C ILE A 33 11.18 -25.74 5.54
N PHE A 34 10.81 -24.47 5.40
CA PHE A 34 10.11 -23.98 4.22
C PHE A 34 10.42 -22.49 4.00
N PRO A 35 10.72 -22.06 2.76
CA PRO A 35 10.83 -22.83 1.51
C PRO A 35 12.05 -23.75 1.44
N GLN A 36 12.00 -24.76 0.56
CA GLN A 36 13.07 -25.75 0.31
C GLN A 36 13.57 -25.77 -1.14
N GLY A 37 13.05 -24.89 -1.99
CA GLY A 37 13.50 -24.67 -3.37
C GLY A 37 12.48 -25.10 -4.43
N ASN A 38 12.57 -24.46 -5.60
CA ASN A 38 11.66 -24.62 -6.74
C ASN A 38 10.20 -24.17 -6.49
N GLU A 39 9.90 -23.57 -5.34
CA GLU A 39 8.61 -22.92 -5.16
C GLU A 39 8.50 -21.67 -6.04
N GLU A 40 7.29 -21.39 -6.48
CA GLU A 40 6.93 -20.13 -7.13
C GLU A 40 5.96 -19.38 -6.21
N PHE A 41 6.43 -18.24 -5.71
CA PHE A 41 5.63 -17.33 -4.92
C PHE A 41 5.12 -16.19 -5.78
N ILE A 42 3.93 -15.70 -5.47
CA ILE A 42 3.30 -14.58 -6.17
C ILE A 42 3.39 -13.37 -5.25
N ALA A 43 3.97 -12.28 -5.76
CA ALA A 43 4.03 -11.01 -5.04
C ALA A 43 2.63 -10.57 -4.57
N GLY A 44 2.54 -10.02 -3.35
CA GLY A 44 1.27 -9.61 -2.74
C GLY A 44 0.47 -10.73 -2.06
N LYS A 45 0.89 -12.00 -2.17
CA LYS A 45 0.30 -13.12 -1.42
C LYS A 45 1.04 -13.34 -0.09
N VAL A 46 0.37 -14.08 0.81
CA VAL A 46 0.91 -14.48 2.11
C VAL A 46 1.32 -15.94 2.03
N TYR A 47 2.56 -16.24 2.45
CA TYR A 47 3.12 -17.58 2.51
C TYR A 47 3.69 -17.86 3.90
N GLN A 48 3.58 -19.11 4.35
CA GLN A 48 4.07 -19.47 5.67
C GLN A 48 5.51 -19.96 5.61
N VAL A 49 6.44 -19.19 6.17
CA VAL A 49 7.82 -19.60 6.41
C VAL A 49 7.85 -20.54 7.61
N LYS A 50 8.63 -21.63 7.56
CA LYS A 50 8.70 -22.63 8.66
C LYS A 50 10.14 -22.95 9.00
N TRP A 51 10.41 -23.19 10.29
CA TRP A 51 11.74 -23.55 10.78
C TRP A 51 11.70 -24.47 11.99
N LYS A 52 12.85 -25.06 12.30
CA LYS A 52 13.12 -25.81 13.52
C LYS A 52 14.31 -25.20 14.24
N ALA A 53 14.10 -24.82 15.48
CA ALA A 53 15.11 -24.22 16.33
C ALA A 53 15.31 -25.06 17.61
N ARG A 54 16.56 -25.12 18.08
CA ARG A 54 16.93 -25.76 19.36
C ARG A 54 17.94 -24.89 20.08
N LYS A 55 17.70 -24.61 21.36
CA LYS A 55 18.53 -23.71 22.21
C LYS A 55 18.69 -22.31 21.58
N ILE A 56 17.65 -21.83 20.90
CA ILE A 56 17.55 -20.50 20.29
C ILE A 56 16.22 -19.93 20.73
N GLU A 57 16.23 -18.69 21.23
CA GLU A 57 15.03 -18.03 21.76
C GLU A 57 14.37 -17.14 20.72
N ARG A 58 15.17 -16.41 19.94
CA ARG A 58 14.72 -15.41 18.95
C ARG A 58 15.37 -15.66 17.60
N VAL A 59 14.62 -15.40 16.53
CA VAL A 59 15.10 -15.49 15.15
C VAL A 59 14.74 -14.26 14.32
N GLY A 60 15.56 -13.95 13.32
CA GLY A 60 15.30 -12.97 12.28
C GLY A 60 15.16 -13.64 10.92
N LEU A 61 14.44 -12.97 10.00
CA LEU A 61 14.24 -13.39 8.63
C LEU A 61 14.61 -12.26 7.67
N ALA A 62 15.35 -12.59 6.62
CA ALA A 62 15.62 -11.67 5.52
C ALA A 62 15.50 -12.37 4.15
N LEU A 63 15.06 -11.61 3.15
CA LEU A 63 15.06 -11.97 1.75
C LEU A 63 16.39 -11.55 1.13
N VAL A 64 16.98 -12.44 0.33
CA VAL A 64 18.22 -12.19 -0.40
C VAL A 64 17.97 -12.41 -1.88
N ASN A 65 18.32 -11.41 -2.70
CA ASN A 65 18.41 -11.54 -4.15
C ASN A 65 19.89 -11.62 -4.53
N GLU A 66 20.34 -12.82 -4.93
CA GLU A 66 21.76 -13.05 -5.22
C GLU A 66 22.22 -12.36 -6.51
N GLU A 67 21.34 -12.19 -7.51
CA GLU A 67 21.69 -11.53 -8.78
C GLU A 67 21.95 -10.04 -8.60
N LYS A 68 21.11 -9.37 -7.81
CA LYS A 68 21.20 -7.93 -7.55
C LYS A 68 22.07 -7.59 -6.34
N ASN A 69 22.54 -8.60 -5.61
CA ASN A 69 23.23 -8.45 -4.32
C ASN A 69 22.41 -7.60 -3.31
N GLU A 70 21.10 -7.76 -3.32
CA GLU A 70 20.17 -7.03 -2.45
C GLU A 70 19.74 -7.91 -1.27
N LYS A 71 19.63 -7.30 -0.08
CA LYS A 71 19.16 -7.94 1.14
C LYS A 71 18.06 -7.09 1.77
N LYS A 72 16.94 -7.71 2.11
CA LYS A 72 15.76 -7.02 2.64
C LYS A 72 15.26 -7.73 3.89
N TRP A 73 15.10 -7.00 4.98
CA TRP A 73 14.50 -7.52 6.20
C TRP A 73 13.04 -7.91 5.96
N ILE A 74 12.65 -9.07 6.48
CA ILE A 74 11.25 -9.54 6.48
C ILE A 74 10.66 -9.40 7.88
N ALA A 75 11.38 -9.87 8.89
CA ALA A 75 10.94 -9.84 10.26
C ALA A 75 12.13 -9.93 11.23
N GLU A 76 11.98 -9.29 12.38
CA GLU A 76 12.97 -9.23 13.43
C GLU A 76 12.43 -9.80 14.74
N ASN A 77 13.32 -10.31 15.59
CA ASN A 77 13.03 -10.65 16.98
C ASN A 77 11.84 -11.62 17.19
N LEU A 78 11.63 -12.56 16.26
CA LEU A 78 10.53 -13.53 16.30
C LEU A 78 10.78 -14.62 17.36
N PRO A 79 9.77 -15.09 18.11
CA PRO A 79 9.94 -16.20 19.04
C PRO A 79 10.26 -17.52 18.30
N ALA A 80 11.47 -18.04 18.49
CA ALA A 80 11.94 -19.23 17.78
C ALA A 80 11.05 -20.47 18.01
N LYS A 81 10.36 -20.53 19.17
CA LYS A 81 9.42 -21.60 19.56
C LYS A 81 8.19 -21.71 18.67
N GLU A 82 7.83 -20.64 17.94
CA GLU A 82 6.65 -20.65 17.07
C GLU A 82 6.87 -21.56 15.84
N GLY A 83 8.11 -21.64 15.36
CA GLY A 83 8.49 -22.52 14.24
C GLY A 83 7.88 -22.13 12.90
N LYS A 84 7.14 -21.00 12.84
CA LYS A 84 6.48 -20.51 11.63
C LYS A 84 6.25 -19.00 11.68
N PHE A 85 6.14 -18.39 10.51
CA PHE A 85 5.80 -16.97 10.32
C PHE A 85 5.01 -16.79 9.03
N ASP A 86 3.91 -16.04 9.08
CA ASP A 86 3.11 -15.73 7.90
C ASP A 86 3.71 -14.49 7.20
N TRP A 87 4.47 -14.74 6.14
CA TRP A 87 5.18 -13.73 5.37
C TRP A 87 4.30 -13.20 4.24
N LYS A 88 3.91 -11.93 4.34
CA LYS A 88 3.29 -11.18 3.24
C LYS A 88 4.38 -10.67 2.30
N ILE A 89 4.45 -11.22 1.09
CA ILE A 89 5.40 -10.75 0.08
C ILE A 89 4.93 -9.38 -0.42
N PHE A 90 5.86 -8.43 -0.51
CA PHE A 90 5.53 -7.11 -1.05
C PHE A 90 5.03 -7.24 -2.48
N VAL A 91 3.99 -6.49 -2.81
CA VAL A 91 3.29 -6.63 -4.11
C VAL A 91 4.12 -6.15 -5.30
N TRP A 92 5.08 -5.25 -5.06
CA TRP A 92 6.09 -4.83 -6.04
C TRP A 92 7.45 -5.49 -5.80
N GLU A 93 7.47 -6.66 -5.16
CA GLU A 93 8.69 -7.44 -5.10
C GLU A 93 9.12 -7.76 -6.54
N ASN A 94 10.37 -7.42 -6.86
CA ASN A 94 10.87 -7.56 -8.23
C ASN A 94 10.75 -9.03 -8.65
N PRO A 95 10.10 -9.35 -9.79
CA PRO A 95 10.06 -10.72 -10.26
C PRO A 95 11.48 -11.25 -10.50
N GLY A 96 11.74 -12.50 -10.10
CA GLY A 96 13.07 -13.10 -10.20
C GLY A 96 13.12 -14.55 -9.73
N GLN A 97 14.09 -15.30 -10.22
CA GLN A 97 14.22 -16.75 -9.99
C GLN A 97 15.31 -17.11 -8.95
N ASN A 98 16.06 -16.11 -8.48
CA ASN A 98 17.26 -16.30 -7.65
C ASN A 98 17.11 -15.72 -6.24
N TYR A 99 15.91 -15.85 -5.67
CA TYR A 99 15.64 -15.47 -4.28
C TYR A 99 16.00 -16.58 -3.30
N ARG A 100 16.49 -16.18 -2.11
CA ARG A 100 16.67 -17.05 -0.95
C ARG A 100 16.17 -16.37 0.31
N LEU A 101 15.68 -17.18 1.24
CA LEU A 101 15.40 -16.75 2.61
C LEU A 101 16.57 -17.12 3.49
N VAL A 102 17.03 -16.19 4.30
CA VAL A 102 17.92 -16.46 5.41
C VAL A 102 17.15 -16.36 6.72
N ILE A 103 17.31 -17.38 7.55
CA ILE A 103 16.89 -17.36 8.95
C ILE A 103 18.12 -17.40 9.82
N PHE A 104 18.11 -16.64 10.91
CA PHE A 104 19.25 -16.55 11.80
C PHE A 104 18.82 -16.30 13.23
N GLU A 105 19.68 -16.66 14.17
CA GLU A 105 19.53 -16.28 15.55
C GLU A 105 19.66 -14.77 15.70
N TYR A 106 18.66 -14.16 16.34
CA TYR A 106 18.60 -12.72 16.53
C TYR A 106 19.18 -12.32 17.91
N PRO A 107 19.94 -11.23 18.00
CA PRO A 107 20.43 -10.37 16.91
C PRO A 107 21.55 -11.02 16.07
N TRP A 108 21.74 -10.56 14.82
CA TRP A 108 22.79 -11.07 13.93
C TRP A 108 24.17 -10.68 14.43
N GLU A 109 24.97 -11.68 14.83
CA GLU A 109 26.34 -11.52 15.33
C GLU A 109 27.24 -12.65 14.79
N GLU A 110 28.55 -12.44 14.78
CA GLU A 110 29.51 -13.46 14.35
C GLU A 110 29.44 -14.71 15.26
N GLY A 111 29.43 -15.91 14.67
CA GLY A 111 29.31 -17.18 15.39
C GLY A 111 27.88 -17.58 15.79
N LYS A 112 26.86 -16.83 15.39
CA LYS A 112 25.44 -17.18 15.57
C LYS A 112 24.96 -18.16 14.52
N GLU A 113 23.96 -18.97 14.88
CA GLU A 113 23.38 -19.95 13.98
C GLU A 113 22.54 -19.27 12.89
N TYR A 114 22.70 -19.71 11.64
CA TYR A 114 21.87 -19.28 10.51
C TYR A 114 21.69 -20.42 9.52
N ASP A 115 20.65 -20.32 8.72
CA ASP A 115 20.37 -21.25 7.63
C ASP A 115 19.76 -20.50 6.45
N TYR A 116 20.01 -21.02 5.25
CA TYR A 116 19.46 -20.48 4.01
C TYR A 116 18.52 -21.47 3.36
N SER A 117 17.41 -20.97 2.80
CA SER A 117 16.64 -21.75 1.85
C SER A 117 17.48 -22.10 0.62
N LYS A 118 16.99 -23.08 -0.15
CA LYS A 118 17.37 -23.16 -1.57
C LYS A 118 16.71 -22.02 -2.35
N ARG A 119 17.10 -21.87 -3.62
CA ARG A 119 16.56 -20.84 -4.51
C ARG A 119 15.10 -21.11 -4.85
N PHE A 120 14.31 -20.04 -4.86
CA PHE A 120 12.91 -20.05 -5.27
C PHE A 120 12.60 -18.82 -6.13
N THR A 121 11.47 -18.87 -6.80
CA THR A 121 11.00 -17.82 -7.70
C THR A 121 9.97 -16.94 -7.00
N ILE A 122 10.08 -15.62 -7.16
CA ILE A 122 8.99 -14.69 -6.91
C ILE A 122 8.53 -14.18 -8.27
N SER A 123 7.28 -14.45 -8.62
CA SER A 123 6.59 -13.94 -9.79
C SER A 123 5.83 -12.67 -9.43
N GLY A 124 5.58 -11.83 -10.44
CA GLY A 124 4.72 -10.65 -10.29
C GLY A 124 3.33 -11.03 -9.76
N PRO A 125 2.58 -10.07 -9.22
CA PRO A 125 1.24 -10.35 -8.70
C PRO A 125 0.32 -10.86 -9.82
N THR A 126 -0.54 -11.84 -9.53
CA THR A 126 -1.58 -12.30 -10.47
C THR A 126 -2.70 -11.26 -10.53
N LEU A 127 -2.43 -10.17 -11.23
CA LEU A 127 -3.36 -9.08 -11.48
C LEU A 127 -4.06 -9.33 -12.82
N ALA A 128 -5.35 -8.98 -12.91
CA ALA A 128 -5.94 -8.77 -14.22
C ALA A 128 -5.13 -7.64 -14.86
N SER A 129 -4.37 -7.96 -15.91
CA SER A 129 -3.17 -7.19 -16.22
C SER A 129 -3.53 -5.85 -16.87
N CYS A 130 -3.53 -4.80 -16.07
CA CYS A 130 -3.38 -3.43 -16.55
C CYS A 130 -2.02 -3.20 -17.25
N ASP A 131 -1.17 -4.23 -17.37
CA ASP A 131 0.13 -4.22 -18.02
C ASP A 131 0.04 -3.76 -19.48
N SER A 132 -0.97 -4.23 -20.23
CA SER A 132 -1.17 -3.79 -21.62
C SER A 132 -1.39 -2.28 -21.70
N LEU A 133 -2.31 -1.76 -20.87
CA LEU A 133 -2.57 -0.32 -20.76
C LEU A 133 -1.32 0.43 -20.29
N SER A 134 -0.54 -0.18 -19.39
CA SER A 134 0.69 0.41 -18.86
C SER A 134 1.77 0.54 -19.91
N ILE A 135 1.94 -0.48 -20.76
CA ILE A 135 2.88 -0.46 -21.89
C ILE A 135 2.44 0.55 -22.94
N GLU A 136 1.15 0.56 -23.30
CA GLU A 136 0.59 1.44 -24.33
C GLU A 136 0.75 2.92 -23.96
N ASN A 137 0.42 3.26 -22.71
CA ASN A 137 0.47 4.65 -22.28
C ASN A 137 1.85 5.05 -21.75
N GLN A 138 2.71 4.08 -21.40
CA GLN A 138 3.97 4.29 -20.66
C GLN A 138 3.74 4.79 -19.21
N TRP A 139 2.69 4.30 -18.55
CA TRP A 139 2.33 4.67 -17.18
C TRP A 139 2.03 3.44 -16.33
N PRO A 140 2.38 3.41 -15.04
CA PRO A 140 2.00 2.30 -14.17
C PRO A 140 0.49 2.35 -13.84
N PHE A 141 -0.24 1.31 -14.22
CA PHE A 141 -1.64 1.10 -13.82
C PHE A 141 -1.81 -0.14 -12.93
N ILE A 142 -2.78 -0.07 -12.03
CA ILE A 142 -3.05 -1.10 -11.03
C ILE A 142 -4.55 -1.44 -11.06
N PRO A 143 -4.95 -2.72 -11.00
CA PRO A 143 -6.36 -3.07 -11.01
C PRO A 143 -7.05 -2.74 -9.67
N SER A 144 -8.37 -2.63 -9.73
CA SER A 144 -9.25 -2.28 -8.61
C SER A 144 -9.25 -3.26 -7.45
N ASP A 145 -8.82 -4.50 -7.66
CA ASP A 145 -8.77 -5.57 -6.64
C ASP A 145 -7.41 -5.65 -5.92
N PHE A 146 -6.53 -4.70 -6.17
CA PHE A 146 -5.25 -4.62 -5.51
C PHE A 146 -5.39 -4.32 -4.01
N LEU A 147 -4.69 -5.10 -3.18
CA LEU A 147 -4.78 -4.99 -1.72
C LEU A 147 -4.15 -3.70 -1.20
N GLY A 148 -4.87 -2.98 -0.34
CA GLY A 148 -4.37 -1.73 0.28
C GLY A 148 -4.34 -0.55 -0.68
N LEU A 149 -5.21 -0.55 -1.70
CA LEU A 149 -5.37 0.57 -2.63
C LEU A 149 -6.09 1.73 -1.91
N LYS A 150 -5.55 2.94 -2.06
CA LYS A 150 -6.08 4.19 -1.51
C LYS A 150 -6.34 5.15 -2.67
N ARG A 151 -7.59 5.47 -2.93
CA ARG A 151 -7.97 6.41 -3.99
C ARG A 151 -7.75 7.86 -3.56
N VAL A 152 -7.20 8.65 -4.48
CA VAL A 152 -6.90 10.07 -4.28
C VAL A 152 -7.49 10.88 -5.42
N PHE A 153 -8.15 11.99 -5.09
CA PHE A 153 -8.59 12.96 -6.09
C PHE A 153 -8.43 14.40 -5.58
N ILE A 154 -8.47 15.35 -6.50
CA ILE A 154 -8.55 16.78 -6.18
C ILE A 154 -9.98 17.24 -6.44
N THR A 155 -10.56 18.00 -5.50
CA THR A 155 -11.94 18.49 -5.60
C THR A 155 -12.17 19.34 -6.84
N LYS A 156 -13.37 19.24 -7.43
CA LYS A 156 -13.81 20.11 -8.54
C LYS A 156 -14.23 21.49 -8.06
N ASN A 157 -14.75 21.59 -6.84
CA ASN A 157 -15.02 22.86 -6.20
C ASN A 157 -13.77 23.45 -5.54
N VAL A 158 -13.85 24.75 -5.27
CA VAL A 158 -12.82 25.55 -4.60
C VAL A 158 -13.45 26.29 -3.42
N TRP A 159 -12.70 26.42 -2.33
CA TRP A 159 -13.14 27.12 -1.12
C TRP A 159 -12.09 28.11 -0.66
N ASN A 160 -12.56 29.14 0.02
CA ASN A 160 -11.69 29.99 0.81
C ASN A 160 -11.09 29.21 1.99
N GLY A 161 -10.23 29.86 2.75
CA GLY A 161 -9.59 29.26 3.93
C GLY A 161 -10.57 28.85 5.02
N ASP A 162 -11.80 29.38 5.05
CA ASP A 162 -12.80 29.01 6.05
C ASP A 162 -13.46 27.66 5.72
N LEU A 163 -12.70 26.60 5.97
CA LEU A 163 -13.13 25.23 5.69
C LEU A 163 -14.03 24.64 6.79
N GLY A 164 -14.22 25.33 7.93
CA GLY A 164 -14.91 24.79 9.10
C GLY A 164 -14.07 23.74 9.86
N GLY A 165 -12.75 23.95 9.94
CA GLY A 165 -11.81 23.01 10.56
C GLY A 165 -11.59 21.72 9.76
N LEU A 166 -10.90 20.75 10.37
CA LEU A 166 -10.62 19.45 9.73
C LEU A 166 -11.91 18.69 9.40
N GLU A 167 -12.91 18.71 10.29
CA GLU A 167 -14.21 18.07 10.06
C GLU A 167 -14.95 18.69 8.86
N GLY A 168 -14.95 20.02 8.75
CA GLY A 168 -15.56 20.71 7.63
C GLY A 168 -14.84 20.48 6.30
N ALA A 169 -13.52 20.26 6.31
CA ALA A 169 -12.76 19.87 5.14
C ALA A 169 -13.03 18.41 4.74
N ASP A 170 -13.06 17.49 5.70
CA ASP A 170 -13.38 16.08 5.49
C ASP A 170 -14.80 15.92 4.92
N LYS A 171 -15.77 16.68 5.43
CA LYS A 171 -17.15 16.69 4.90
C LYS A 171 -17.19 17.11 3.43
N LYS A 172 -16.44 18.16 3.04
CA LYS A 172 -16.36 18.60 1.63
C LYS A 172 -15.78 17.51 0.74
N CYS A 173 -14.73 16.83 1.19
CA CYS A 173 -14.16 15.70 0.47
C CYS A 173 -15.14 14.54 0.31
N GLN A 174 -15.88 14.19 1.37
CA GLN A 174 -16.88 13.14 1.31
C GLN A 174 -18.06 13.48 0.40
N GLU A 175 -18.49 14.74 0.37
CA GLU A 175 -19.55 15.24 -0.53
C GLU A 175 -19.12 15.19 -2.00
N GLU A 176 -17.90 15.62 -2.31
CA GLU A 176 -17.32 15.52 -3.65
C GLU A 176 -17.13 14.07 -4.09
N ALA A 177 -16.66 13.20 -3.20
CA ALA A 177 -16.54 11.77 -3.50
C ALA A 177 -17.89 11.14 -3.87
N LYS A 178 -18.95 11.48 -3.12
CA LYS A 178 -20.32 11.04 -3.45
C LYS A 178 -20.81 11.59 -4.78
N ALA A 179 -20.51 12.86 -5.09
CA ALA A 179 -20.86 13.47 -6.37
C ALA A 179 -20.14 12.81 -7.56
N LEU A 180 -18.94 12.25 -7.33
CA LEU A 180 -18.19 11.45 -8.30
C LEU A 180 -18.63 9.97 -8.35
N GLY A 181 -19.59 9.55 -7.52
CA GLY A 181 -20.01 8.15 -7.41
C GLY A 181 -18.96 7.24 -6.76
N LEU A 182 -18.01 7.81 -6.02
CA LEU A 182 -17.00 7.05 -5.28
C LEU A 182 -17.60 6.53 -3.97
N GLU A 183 -17.66 5.21 -3.85
CA GLU A 183 -17.97 4.54 -2.57
C GLU A 183 -16.79 4.64 -1.60
N GLY A 184 -17.02 4.55 -0.29
CA GLY A 184 -15.96 4.61 0.73
C GLY A 184 -15.93 5.92 1.52
N ASN A 185 -14.99 5.98 2.48
CA ASN A 185 -14.80 7.13 3.35
C ASN A 185 -13.64 7.99 2.83
N PHE A 186 -13.89 9.29 2.60
CA PHE A 186 -12.88 10.21 2.09
C PHE A 186 -12.67 11.37 3.04
N LYS A 187 -11.40 11.63 3.38
CA LYS A 187 -10.98 12.76 4.21
C LYS A 187 -10.07 13.68 3.41
N ALA A 188 -10.01 14.94 3.81
CA ALA A 188 -9.07 15.89 3.21
C ALA A 188 -7.64 15.54 3.62
N PHE A 189 -6.70 15.51 2.68
CA PHE A 189 -5.28 15.51 2.99
C PHE A 189 -4.88 16.90 3.48
N LEU A 190 -5.25 17.16 4.72
CA LEU A 190 -5.14 18.44 5.41
C LEU A 190 -4.77 18.15 6.87
N GLY A 191 -3.80 18.83 7.46
CA GLY A 191 -3.47 18.66 8.88
C GLY A 191 -3.47 19.96 9.65
N ASP A 192 -3.62 19.89 10.97
CA ASP A 192 -3.62 21.04 11.88
C ASP A 192 -2.37 21.15 12.77
N ASP A 193 -2.26 22.21 13.57
CA ASP A 193 -1.11 22.44 14.46
C ASP A 193 -0.90 21.31 15.47
N GLN A 194 -1.99 20.67 15.91
CA GLN A 194 -1.99 19.57 16.88
C GLN A 194 -2.06 18.19 16.22
N ASN A 195 -2.63 18.10 15.02
CA ASN A 195 -2.95 16.88 14.29
C ASN A 195 -2.44 16.97 12.85
N PRO A 196 -1.13 16.76 12.60
CA PRO A 196 -0.57 16.71 11.26
C PRO A 196 -1.31 15.70 10.35
N ALA A 197 -1.37 15.96 9.05
CA ALA A 197 -2.07 15.12 8.09
C ALA A 197 -1.56 13.67 8.13
N SER A 198 -0.25 13.48 8.31
CA SER A 198 0.40 12.17 8.37
C SER A 198 0.15 11.36 9.65
N GLU A 199 -0.40 11.98 10.70
CA GLU A 199 -0.77 11.31 11.95
C GLU A 199 -2.28 11.03 12.02
N ARG A 200 -3.10 11.93 11.48
CA ARG A 200 -4.56 11.79 11.56
C ARG A 200 -5.18 10.92 10.45
N LEU A 201 -4.44 10.67 9.37
CA LEU A 201 -4.90 9.91 8.21
C LEU A 201 -4.20 8.56 8.14
N ASP A 202 -4.93 7.54 7.69
CA ASP A 202 -4.31 6.26 7.34
C ASP A 202 -3.62 6.38 5.98
N LEU A 203 -2.29 6.42 6.01
CA LEU A 203 -1.41 6.50 4.86
C LEU A 203 -0.74 5.16 4.52
N GLU A 204 -1.18 4.05 5.13
CA GLU A 204 -0.70 2.73 4.75
C GLU A 204 -1.41 2.24 3.48
N GLY A 205 -0.66 2.08 2.40
CA GLY A 205 -1.21 1.56 1.15
C GLY A 205 -0.50 2.04 -0.10
N VAL A 206 -1.12 1.72 -1.24
CA VAL A 206 -0.73 2.16 -2.57
C VAL A 206 -1.74 3.20 -3.05
N PHE A 207 -1.24 4.36 -3.45
CA PHE A 207 -2.06 5.52 -3.80
C PHE A 207 -2.30 5.56 -5.30
N VAL A 208 -3.56 5.73 -5.69
CA VAL A 208 -3.96 5.80 -7.09
C VAL A 208 -4.92 6.96 -7.33
N GLU A 209 -5.01 7.45 -8.57
CA GLU A 209 -6.07 8.40 -8.93
C GLU A 209 -7.45 7.74 -8.77
N ALA A 210 -8.42 8.47 -8.20
CA ALA A 210 -9.72 7.90 -7.86
C ALA A 210 -10.60 7.60 -9.09
N GLU A 211 -10.40 8.32 -10.19
CA GLU A 211 -11.09 8.05 -11.45
C GLU A 211 -10.40 6.89 -12.19
N PRO A 212 -11.13 5.85 -12.62
CA PRO A 212 -10.55 4.74 -13.36
C PRO A 212 -10.09 5.18 -14.75
N ALA A 213 -8.90 4.74 -15.15
CA ALA A 213 -8.36 5.02 -16.48
C ALA A 213 -8.98 4.12 -17.55
N GLU A 214 -9.29 2.87 -17.21
CA GLU A 214 -9.93 1.92 -18.13
C GLU A 214 -10.72 0.86 -17.35
N VAL A 215 -11.76 0.29 -17.98
CA VAL A 215 -12.46 -0.90 -17.50
C VAL A 215 -11.87 -2.10 -18.21
N LEU A 216 -11.30 -3.05 -17.47
CA LEU A 216 -10.74 -4.26 -18.05
C LEU A 216 -11.85 -5.06 -18.76
N PRO A 217 -11.58 -5.60 -19.96
CA PRO A 217 -12.50 -6.53 -20.58
C PRO A 217 -12.70 -7.72 -19.63
N LEU A 218 -13.94 -8.19 -19.50
CA LEU A 218 -14.24 -9.42 -18.76
C LEU A 218 -13.34 -10.53 -19.31
N GLU A 219 -12.73 -11.33 -18.42
CA GLU A 219 -11.94 -12.48 -18.84
C GLU A 219 -12.86 -13.43 -19.61
N LYS A 220 -12.74 -13.40 -20.94
CA LYS A 220 -13.44 -14.34 -21.79
C LYS A 220 -12.77 -15.69 -21.58
N VAL A 221 -13.56 -16.73 -21.33
CA VAL A 221 -13.06 -18.10 -21.41
C VAL A 221 -12.35 -18.25 -22.76
N PRO A 222 -11.09 -18.74 -22.80
CA PRO A 222 -10.31 -18.78 -24.03
C PRO A 222 -11.13 -19.46 -25.13
N GLN A 223 -11.42 -18.73 -26.21
CA GLN A 223 -12.33 -19.16 -27.27
C GLN A 223 -11.84 -20.47 -27.93
N ASN A 224 -10.52 -20.62 -27.97
CA ASN A 224 -9.78 -21.82 -28.36
C ASN A 224 -10.05 -23.05 -27.47
N LEU A 225 -10.40 -22.90 -26.18
CA LEU A 225 -10.75 -24.06 -25.33
C LEU A 225 -11.99 -24.77 -25.87
N TRP A 226 -13.02 -24.00 -26.24
CA TRP A 226 -14.26 -24.55 -26.80
C TRP A 226 -14.12 -24.94 -28.27
N GLU A 227 -13.34 -24.20 -29.05
CA GLU A 227 -13.04 -24.58 -30.44
C GLU A 227 -12.19 -25.86 -30.52
N SER A 228 -11.19 -26.04 -29.66
CA SER A 228 -10.41 -27.28 -29.58
C SER A 228 -11.28 -28.46 -29.16
N PHE A 229 -12.20 -28.28 -28.21
CA PHE A 229 -13.17 -29.30 -27.84
C PHE A 229 -14.15 -29.62 -28.97
N GLY A 230 -14.66 -28.60 -29.67
CA GLY A 230 -15.52 -28.76 -30.84
C GLY A 230 -14.82 -29.43 -32.02
N ASN A 231 -13.53 -29.14 -32.24
CA ASN A 231 -12.71 -29.76 -33.29
C ASN A 231 -12.35 -31.22 -32.96
N PHE A 232 -12.06 -31.52 -31.69
CA PHE A 232 -11.91 -32.88 -31.20
C PHE A 232 -13.17 -33.70 -31.50
N LEU A 233 -14.36 -33.15 -31.19
CA LEU A 233 -15.64 -33.81 -31.45
C LEU A 233 -15.96 -33.96 -32.94
N LYS A 234 -15.70 -32.95 -33.78
CA LYS A 234 -15.84 -33.08 -35.25
C LYS A 234 -14.98 -34.21 -35.82
N THR A 235 -13.85 -34.50 -35.18
CA THR A 235 -12.95 -35.59 -35.56
C THR A 235 -13.52 -36.94 -35.11
N SER A 236 -14.05 -37.04 -33.88
CA SER A 236 -14.69 -38.26 -33.36
C SER A 236 -16.04 -38.60 -34.04
N LEU A 237 -16.82 -37.59 -34.47
CA LEU A 237 -18.14 -37.77 -35.10
C LEU A 237 -18.08 -38.25 -36.58
N LYS A 238 -16.89 -38.53 -37.13
CA LYS A 238 -16.72 -39.07 -38.48
C LYS A 238 -17.08 -40.57 -38.58
N GLU A 239 -17.13 -41.29 -37.47
CA GLU A 239 -17.58 -42.68 -37.43
C GLU A 239 -19.11 -42.75 -37.25
N LYS A 240 -19.82 -43.35 -38.22
CA LYS A 240 -21.29 -43.38 -38.30
C LYS A 240 -21.98 -43.95 -37.05
N GLY A 241 -21.33 -44.85 -36.31
CA GLY A 241 -21.90 -45.50 -35.12
C GLY A 241 -21.79 -44.68 -33.82
N GLU A 242 -20.81 -43.78 -33.71
CA GLU A 242 -20.62 -42.99 -32.49
C GLU A 242 -21.47 -41.71 -32.45
N LYS A 243 -21.88 -41.23 -33.63
CA LYS A 243 -22.64 -39.97 -33.78
C LYS A 243 -23.96 -39.96 -33.01
N GLU A 244 -24.73 -41.05 -33.06
CA GLU A 244 -26.01 -41.16 -32.36
C GLU A 244 -25.86 -41.18 -30.84
N ARG A 245 -24.72 -41.67 -30.33
CA ARG A 245 -24.42 -41.74 -28.90
C ARG A 245 -23.81 -40.45 -28.35
N ILE A 246 -22.99 -39.75 -29.13
CA ILE A 246 -22.22 -38.58 -28.69
C ILE A 246 -23.04 -37.28 -28.82
N LEU A 247 -23.91 -37.16 -29.83
CA LEU A 247 -24.65 -35.92 -30.09
C LEU A 247 -25.56 -35.46 -28.93
N PRO A 248 -26.33 -36.34 -28.26
CA PRO A 248 -27.16 -35.93 -27.12
C PRO A 248 -26.32 -35.47 -25.91
N MET A 249 -25.22 -36.17 -25.61
CA MET A 249 -24.28 -35.79 -24.55
C MET A 249 -23.65 -34.42 -24.84
N TYR A 250 -23.29 -34.14 -26.09
CA TYR A 250 -22.76 -32.84 -26.50
C TYR A 250 -23.78 -31.71 -26.32
N GLN A 251 -25.03 -31.92 -26.74
CA GLN A 251 -26.09 -30.91 -26.57
C GLN A 251 -26.30 -30.61 -25.08
N GLN A 252 -26.31 -31.64 -24.24
CA GLN A 252 -26.45 -31.49 -22.79
C GLN A 252 -25.24 -30.76 -22.17
N LEU A 253 -24.00 -31.13 -22.53
CA LEU A 253 -22.79 -30.45 -22.06
C LEU A 253 -22.74 -28.99 -22.52
N SER A 254 -23.11 -28.72 -23.78
CA SER A 254 -23.18 -27.36 -24.33
C SER A 254 -24.18 -26.48 -23.57
N PHE A 255 -25.34 -27.03 -23.21
CA PHE A 255 -26.34 -26.35 -22.40
C PHE A 255 -25.83 -26.02 -20.97
N TYR A 256 -25.15 -26.97 -20.33
CA TYR A 256 -24.58 -26.72 -19.00
C TYR A 256 -23.39 -25.76 -19.05
N PHE A 257 -22.57 -25.84 -20.10
CA PHE A 257 -21.43 -24.96 -20.30
C PHE A 257 -21.88 -23.53 -20.61
N SER A 258 -22.90 -23.32 -21.44
CA SER A 258 -23.45 -21.98 -21.68
C SER A 258 -24.07 -21.38 -20.42
N LYS A 259 -24.75 -22.19 -19.61
CA LYS A 259 -25.27 -21.78 -18.30
C LYS A 259 -24.15 -21.47 -17.30
N PHE A 260 -23.06 -22.23 -17.33
CA PHE A 260 -21.85 -21.96 -16.55
C PHE A 260 -21.20 -20.65 -16.99
N LEU A 261 -20.98 -20.44 -18.30
CA LEU A 261 -20.43 -19.22 -18.87
C LEU A 261 -21.25 -17.99 -18.48
N SER A 262 -22.57 -18.05 -18.67
CA SER A 262 -23.47 -16.96 -18.27
C SER A 262 -23.35 -16.63 -16.77
N LYS A 263 -23.28 -17.65 -15.90
CA LYS A 263 -23.06 -17.43 -14.45
C LYS A 263 -21.64 -16.99 -14.12
N PHE A 264 -20.65 -17.40 -14.90
CA PHE A 264 -19.25 -17.04 -14.72
C PHE A 264 -19.04 -15.57 -15.09
N GLU A 265 -19.59 -15.14 -16.23
CA GLU A 265 -19.61 -13.75 -16.70
C GLU A 265 -20.43 -12.84 -15.75
N GLU A 266 -21.58 -13.30 -15.25
CA GLU A 266 -22.38 -12.56 -14.24
C GLU A 266 -21.64 -12.39 -12.91
N LYS A 267 -20.78 -13.35 -12.54
CA LYS A 267 -19.95 -13.29 -11.33
C LYS A 267 -18.63 -12.56 -11.52
N GLN A 268 -18.24 -12.24 -12.75
CA GLN A 268 -17.04 -11.45 -13.01
C GLN A 268 -17.33 -10.00 -12.61
N VAL A 269 -16.74 -9.59 -11.49
CA VAL A 269 -16.72 -8.18 -11.10
C VAL A 269 -15.92 -7.43 -12.17
N LYS A 270 -16.52 -6.43 -12.80
CA LYS A 270 -15.81 -5.54 -13.73
C LYS A 270 -14.63 -4.92 -12.98
N LYS A 271 -13.42 -5.31 -13.36
CA LYS A 271 -12.20 -4.74 -12.80
C LYS A 271 -11.86 -3.46 -13.55
N THR A 272 -11.35 -2.47 -12.85
CA THR A 272 -10.91 -1.21 -13.46
C THR A 272 -9.43 -1.00 -13.19
N CYS A 273 -8.74 -0.36 -14.13
CA CYS A 273 -7.35 0.05 -13.98
C CYS A 273 -7.29 1.48 -13.46
N TYR A 274 -6.51 1.68 -12.40
CA TYR A 274 -6.25 2.98 -11.80
C TYR A 274 -4.80 3.38 -12.02
N ARG A 275 -4.56 4.66 -12.27
CA ARG A 275 -3.20 5.21 -12.43
C ARG A 275 -2.52 5.25 -11.06
N LEU A 276 -1.33 4.68 -10.97
CA LEU A 276 -0.51 4.72 -9.75
C LEU A 276 0.06 6.13 -9.52
N ILE A 277 -0.18 6.68 -8.34
CA ILE A 277 0.42 7.92 -7.85
C ILE A 277 1.69 7.61 -7.06
N ALA A 278 1.61 6.69 -6.10
CA ALA A 278 2.70 6.33 -5.20
C ALA A 278 2.55 4.92 -4.61
N LYS A 279 3.67 4.21 -4.41
CA LYS A 279 3.71 2.83 -3.93
C LYS A 279 3.62 2.70 -2.41
N ASP A 280 3.91 3.77 -1.70
CA ASP A 280 3.88 3.83 -0.24
C ASP A 280 3.72 5.28 0.25
N LYS A 281 3.58 5.44 1.58
CA LYS A 281 3.48 6.73 2.26
C LYS A 281 4.62 7.68 1.89
N ASN A 282 5.86 7.21 1.79
CA ASN A 282 7.01 8.08 1.57
C ASN A 282 6.99 8.62 0.13
N GLU A 283 6.73 7.77 -0.86
CA GLU A 283 6.57 8.21 -2.25
C GLU A 283 5.36 9.14 -2.40
N PHE A 284 4.28 8.90 -1.66
CA PHE A 284 3.11 9.78 -1.67
C PHE A 284 3.44 11.16 -1.10
N LEU A 285 4.11 11.25 0.04
CA LEU A 285 4.51 12.54 0.62
C LEU A 285 5.49 13.31 -0.27
N ARG A 286 6.32 12.60 -1.04
CA ARG A 286 7.28 13.23 -1.95
C ARG A 286 6.63 13.99 -3.11
N ILE A 287 5.40 13.68 -3.50
CA ILE A 287 4.73 14.40 -4.60
C ILE A 287 4.56 15.90 -4.27
N PHE A 288 4.56 16.26 -2.98
CA PHE A 288 4.43 17.65 -2.52
C PHE A 288 5.73 18.46 -2.61
N SER A 289 6.87 17.79 -2.74
CA SER A 289 8.21 18.41 -2.75
C SER A 289 9.05 18.05 -3.97
N ASP A 290 8.62 17.08 -4.78
CA ASP A 290 9.32 16.67 -5.99
C ASP A 290 9.17 17.76 -7.11
N PRO A 291 10.13 17.84 -8.04
CA PRO A 291 10.06 18.78 -9.16
C PRO A 291 8.94 18.43 -10.13
N LEU A 292 8.43 19.44 -10.85
CA LEU A 292 7.31 19.30 -11.78
C LEU A 292 7.48 18.14 -12.77
N ILE A 293 8.69 17.94 -13.28
CA ILE A 293 8.99 16.87 -14.24
C ILE A 293 8.78 15.46 -13.67
N LEU A 294 9.06 15.24 -12.38
CA LEU A 294 8.82 13.95 -11.75
C LEU A 294 7.33 13.75 -11.48
N ASN A 295 6.63 14.80 -11.08
CA ASN A 295 5.18 14.75 -10.91
C ASN A 295 4.44 14.57 -12.24
N GLN A 296 4.95 15.12 -13.35
CA GLN A 296 4.43 14.88 -14.70
C GLN A 296 4.54 13.42 -15.15
N ALA A 297 5.44 12.63 -14.56
CA ALA A 297 5.55 11.21 -14.82
C ALA A 297 4.65 10.35 -13.91
N ARG A 298 4.01 10.94 -12.88
CA ARG A 298 3.20 10.23 -11.88
C ARG A 298 1.74 10.67 -11.81
N LEU A 299 1.44 11.92 -12.18
CA LEU A 299 0.11 12.52 -12.10
C LEU A 299 -0.46 12.80 -13.49
N SER A 300 -1.74 12.50 -13.70
CA SER A 300 -2.44 12.85 -14.92
C SER A 300 -2.41 14.36 -15.18
N PRO A 301 -2.49 14.80 -16.45
CA PRO A 301 -2.49 16.23 -16.77
C PRO A 301 -3.58 17.01 -16.02
N GLY A 302 -4.80 16.44 -15.91
CA GLY A 302 -5.91 17.05 -15.18
C GLY A 302 -5.70 17.08 -13.66
N PHE A 303 -5.08 16.05 -13.09
CA PHE A 303 -4.68 16.07 -11.67
C PHE A 303 -3.61 17.13 -11.44
N LEU A 304 -2.56 17.16 -12.26
CA LEU A 304 -1.43 18.07 -12.13
C LEU A 304 -1.84 19.55 -12.28
N GLU A 305 -2.73 19.86 -13.22
CA GLU A 305 -3.28 21.22 -13.39
C GLU A 305 -3.89 21.74 -12.08
N ASN A 306 -4.69 20.88 -11.43
CA ASN A 306 -5.38 21.19 -10.19
C ASN A 306 -4.47 21.08 -8.94
N PHE A 307 -3.28 20.49 -9.08
CA PHE A 307 -2.34 20.26 -7.99
C PHE A 307 -1.66 21.56 -7.52
N SER A 308 -1.60 22.61 -8.34
CA SER A 308 -0.85 23.84 -8.01
C SER A 308 -1.53 24.80 -7.02
N LYS A 309 -2.78 24.53 -6.60
CA LYS A 309 -3.58 25.42 -5.73
C LYS A 309 -4.42 24.62 -4.75
N ILE A 310 -3.77 24.04 -3.75
CA ILE A 310 -4.40 23.15 -2.76
C ILE A 310 -4.13 23.64 -1.34
N TRP A 311 -5.15 23.58 -0.49
CA TRP A 311 -4.98 23.70 0.96
C TRP A 311 -4.37 22.42 1.54
N LEU A 312 -3.27 22.54 2.32
CA LEU A 312 -2.56 21.39 2.88
C LEU A 312 -2.43 21.42 4.41
N GLY A 313 -2.20 22.56 5.04
CA GLY A 313 -1.93 22.55 6.47
C GLY A 313 -0.62 21.82 6.83
N ARG A 314 -0.49 21.41 8.10
CA ARG A 314 0.72 20.72 8.59
C ARG A 314 0.74 19.27 8.10
N ILE A 315 1.76 18.88 7.34
CA ILE A 315 1.85 17.50 6.81
C ILE A 315 2.46 16.55 7.84
N THR A 316 3.59 16.93 8.45
CA THR A 316 4.35 16.12 9.41
C THR A 316 4.67 16.88 10.69
N THR A 317 5.13 16.18 11.72
CA THR A 317 5.58 16.81 12.97
C THR A 317 6.85 17.63 12.79
N GLU A 318 7.69 17.30 11.80
CA GLU A 318 8.90 18.05 11.47
C GLU A 318 8.63 19.29 10.61
N SER A 319 7.40 19.46 10.11
CA SER A 319 7.01 20.67 9.37
C SER A 319 7.17 21.90 10.28
N GLN A 320 8.09 22.80 9.92
CA GLN A 320 8.43 23.96 10.74
C GLN A 320 7.26 24.95 10.83
N THR A 321 7.06 25.52 12.02
CA THR A 321 6.06 26.58 12.29
C THR A 321 6.60 27.97 11.91
N GLU A 322 7.12 28.09 10.69
CA GLU A 322 7.85 29.28 10.21
C GLU A 322 6.97 30.25 9.41
N CYS A 323 7.44 31.49 9.23
CA CYS A 323 6.75 32.46 8.37
C CYS A 323 6.53 31.89 6.97
N LEU A 324 5.30 31.98 6.47
CA LEU A 324 5.02 31.59 5.09
C LEU A 324 5.23 32.78 4.15
N ASP A 325 6.05 32.59 3.12
CA ASP A 325 6.16 33.53 2.00
C ASP A 325 4.90 33.42 1.13
N THR A 326 4.23 34.56 0.91
CA THR A 326 3.04 34.63 0.03
C THR A 326 3.39 34.96 -1.43
N GLY A 327 4.66 35.20 -1.74
CA GLY A 327 5.16 35.50 -3.09
C GLY A 327 5.09 36.99 -3.48
N GLU A 328 4.58 37.87 -2.62
CA GLU A 328 4.48 39.33 -2.84
C GLU A 328 5.42 40.15 -1.94
N GLY A 329 6.40 39.50 -1.27
CA GLY A 329 7.29 40.15 -0.31
C GLY A 329 6.67 40.36 1.07
N ASP A 330 5.53 39.74 1.33
CA ASP A 330 4.83 39.74 2.61
C ASP A 330 4.89 38.35 3.26
N TYR A 331 5.01 38.33 4.58
CA TYR A 331 5.00 37.10 5.37
C TYR A 331 3.66 36.92 6.08
N SER A 332 3.19 35.67 6.12
CA SER A 332 2.00 35.26 6.86
C SER A 332 2.38 34.51 8.13
N PHE A 333 1.72 34.83 9.25
CA PHE A 333 1.79 34.03 10.47
C PHE A 333 0.71 32.96 10.49
N THR A 334 1.11 31.76 10.87
CA THR A 334 0.27 30.56 10.89
C THR A 334 -0.66 30.59 12.11
N VAL A 335 -1.89 31.09 11.96
CA VAL A 335 -3.05 30.66 12.78
C VAL A 335 -4.43 30.89 12.12
N THR A 336 -4.59 31.70 11.06
CA THR A 336 -5.94 32.30 10.85
C THR A 336 -6.51 32.36 9.43
N CYS A 337 -6.24 31.40 8.56
CA CYS A 337 -7.20 31.13 7.48
C CYS A 337 -8.24 30.08 7.82
N GLN A 338 -7.84 29.05 8.58
CA GLN A 338 -8.57 27.80 8.71
C GLN A 338 -9.06 27.46 10.12
N ASN A 339 -8.63 28.19 11.16
CA ASN A 339 -9.04 28.03 12.57
C ASN A 339 -9.52 26.59 12.90
N TRP A 340 -8.57 25.65 13.04
CA TRP A 340 -8.79 24.24 13.35
C TRP A 340 -9.36 23.99 14.77
N ARG A 341 -10.43 24.69 15.16
CA ARG A 341 -10.79 24.97 16.55
C ARG A 341 -10.79 23.77 17.50
N ASN A 342 -10.27 24.04 18.70
CA ASN A 342 -10.97 23.71 19.95
C ASN A 342 -11.37 25.05 20.63
N GLY A 343 -12.62 25.50 20.46
CA GLY A 343 -13.18 26.67 21.18
C GLY A 343 -13.63 27.87 20.34
N GLY A 344 -14.92 27.92 20.00
CA GLY A 344 -15.75 29.13 20.20
C GLY A 344 -15.68 30.35 19.27
N GLU A 345 -14.54 30.99 19.04
CA GLU A 345 -14.53 32.34 18.44
C GLU A 345 -13.72 32.48 17.14
N LEU A 346 -14.30 33.24 16.20
CA LEU A 346 -13.67 33.63 14.95
C LEU A 346 -12.76 34.78 15.33
N LEU A 347 -11.44 34.60 15.22
CA LEU A 347 -10.53 35.73 15.28
C LEU A 347 -10.78 36.57 14.03
N ARG A 348 -11.75 37.50 14.11
CA ARG A 348 -11.68 38.72 13.33
C ARG A 348 -10.46 39.45 13.86
N VAL A 349 -9.35 39.39 13.13
CA VAL A 349 -8.24 40.32 13.36
C VAL A 349 -8.72 41.68 12.88
N GLU A 350 -9.58 42.33 13.67
CA GLU A 350 -9.78 43.77 13.61
C GLU A 350 -8.48 44.37 14.16
N LYS A 351 -7.54 44.61 13.23
CA LYS A 351 -6.41 45.55 13.28
C LYS A 351 -5.92 45.93 14.69
N GLU A 352 -4.71 45.48 15.05
CA GLU A 352 -3.68 46.42 15.52
C GLU A 352 -2.25 45.87 15.41
N GLU A 353 -1.98 44.59 15.70
CA GLU A 353 -0.64 44.00 15.47
C GLU A 353 -0.72 42.52 15.03
N TYR A 354 -0.08 42.21 13.90
CA TYR A 354 0.12 40.83 13.50
C TYR A 354 1.27 40.21 14.33
N PRO A 355 1.16 38.94 14.72
CA PRO A 355 2.24 38.24 15.42
C PRO A 355 3.54 38.21 14.61
N VAL A 356 4.64 38.22 15.35
CA VAL A 356 5.99 38.17 14.81
C VAL A 356 6.34 36.73 14.46
N CYS A 357 6.94 36.53 13.31
CA CYS A 357 7.46 35.24 12.89
C CYS A 357 8.91 35.36 12.42
N TYR A 358 9.57 34.21 12.23
CA TYR A 358 10.94 34.15 11.73
C TYR A 358 10.96 33.55 10.33
N THR A 359 11.72 34.17 9.42
CA THR A 359 11.95 33.65 8.07
C THR A 359 12.80 32.37 8.12
N PRO A 360 12.90 31.58 7.03
CA PRO A 360 13.77 30.39 6.99
C PRO A 360 15.26 30.67 7.21
N ILE A 361 15.69 31.93 7.10
CA ILE A 361 17.05 32.38 7.40
C ILE A 361 17.19 33.00 8.81
N GLY A 362 16.15 32.90 9.63
CA GLY A 362 16.14 33.35 11.03
C GLY A 362 15.87 34.83 11.23
N GLU A 363 15.43 35.57 10.20
CA GLU A 363 15.13 36.99 10.33
C GLU A 363 13.77 37.21 10.98
N ARG A 364 13.72 38.07 12.00
CA ARG A 364 12.49 38.47 12.69
C ARG A 364 11.68 39.40 11.79
N VAL A 365 10.47 38.99 11.41
CA VAL A 365 9.57 39.79 10.58
C VAL A 365 8.17 39.86 11.21
N ASN A 366 7.53 41.03 11.11
CA ASN A 366 6.12 41.16 11.45
C ASN A 366 5.32 40.58 10.30
N ALA A 367 4.42 39.63 10.57
CA ALA A 367 3.48 39.21 9.54
C ALA A 367 2.66 40.41 9.05
N ARG A 368 2.31 40.43 7.77
CA ARG A 368 1.55 41.54 7.16
C ARG A 368 0.16 41.14 6.71
N THR A 369 -0.07 39.83 6.67
CA THR A 369 -1.31 39.21 6.24
C THR A 369 -1.55 37.93 7.01
N VAL A 370 -2.79 37.44 6.93
CA VAL A 370 -3.18 36.13 7.41
C VAL A 370 -3.30 35.20 6.21
N GLY A 371 -2.58 34.09 6.28
CA GLY A 371 -2.43 33.11 5.22
C GLY A 371 -2.43 31.68 5.75
N GLY A 372 -2.87 30.75 4.92
CA GLY A 372 -2.92 29.33 5.21
C GLY A 372 -1.85 28.58 4.42
N LEU A 373 -1.40 27.44 4.96
CA LEU A 373 -0.49 26.54 4.28
C LEU A 373 -1.16 25.96 3.03
N SER A 374 -0.49 26.17 1.90
CA SER A 374 -0.95 25.72 0.61
C SER A 374 0.19 25.13 -0.21
N LEU A 375 -0.17 24.31 -1.19
CA LEU A 375 0.76 23.85 -2.20
C LEU A 375 0.94 24.95 -3.24
N GLY A 376 2.18 25.37 -3.43
CA GLY A 376 2.56 26.31 -4.48
C GLY A 376 3.60 25.71 -5.42
N TRP A 377 3.62 26.18 -6.67
CA TRP A 377 4.69 25.87 -7.62
C TRP A 377 5.65 27.05 -7.74
N ASN A 378 6.92 26.83 -7.41
CA ASN A 378 7.96 27.83 -7.56
C ASN A 378 8.54 27.76 -8.98
N LYS A 379 8.23 28.76 -9.80
CA LYS A 379 8.71 28.85 -11.20
C LYS A 379 10.23 28.94 -11.32
N ASN A 380 10.91 29.52 -10.33
CA ASN A 380 12.35 29.73 -10.36
C ASN A 380 13.12 28.44 -10.06
N THR A 381 12.62 27.64 -9.11
CA THR A 381 13.27 26.37 -8.76
C THR A 381 12.72 25.19 -9.57
N GLY A 382 11.48 25.28 -10.06
CA GLY A 382 10.77 24.20 -10.74
C GLY A 382 10.14 23.17 -9.78
N PHE A 383 10.15 23.45 -8.47
CA PHE A 383 9.65 22.54 -7.43
C PHE A 383 8.27 22.96 -6.93
N PHE A 384 7.49 21.96 -6.51
CA PHE A 384 6.37 22.21 -5.60
C PHE A 384 6.89 22.46 -4.19
N SER A 385 6.21 23.34 -3.46
CA SER A 385 6.49 23.61 -2.06
C SER A 385 5.22 23.50 -1.24
N PRO A 386 5.17 22.62 -0.21
CA PRO A 386 4.04 22.51 0.70
C PRO A 386 3.98 23.63 1.74
N THR A 387 4.95 24.57 1.71
CA THR A 387 5.05 25.69 2.66
C THR A 387 4.64 27.03 2.03
N PHE A 388 3.92 27.01 0.91
CA PHE A 388 3.50 28.24 0.25
C PHE A 388 2.36 28.91 1.01
N GLY A 389 2.50 30.21 1.29
CA GLY A 389 1.45 30.98 1.95
C GLY A 389 0.38 31.41 0.93
N ALA A 390 -0.89 31.19 1.26
CA ALA A 390 -2.00 31.74 0.48
C ALA A 390 -2.98 32.51 1.36
N ASN A 391 -3.44 33.66 0.86
CA ASN A 391 -4.42 34.50 1.53
C ASN A 391 -5.71 33.71 1.82
N CYS A 392 -6.32 33.93 2.99
CA CYS A 392 -7.55 33.21 3.39
C CYS A 392 -8.73 33.43 2.47
N SER A 393 -8.79 34.56 1.78
CA SER A 393 -9.84 34.85 0.79
C SER A 393 -9.62 34.11 -0.53
N SER A 394 -8.41 33.60 -0.78
CA SER A 394 -8.09 32.84 -1.99
C SER A 394 -8.88 31.55 -2.04
N LYS A 395 -9.43 31.25 -3.22
CA LYS A 395 -10.15 29.99 -3.45
C LYS A 395 -9.18 28.92 -3.91
N GLN A 396 -9.07 27.84 -3.14
CA GLN A 396 -8.22 26.69 -3.45
C GLN A 396 -8.97 25.37 -3.32
N ARG A 397 -8.38 24.30 -3.86
CA ARG A 397 -8.93 22.95 -3.85
C ARG A 397 -8.48 22.17 -2.62
N LEU A 398 -9.06 20.99 -2.43
CA LEU A 398 -8.62 19.99 -1.46
C LEU A 398 -8.11 18.76 -2.22
N ILE A 399 -7.07 18.12 -1.70
CA ILE A 399 -6.80 16.71 -2.00
C ILE A 399 -7.66 15.88 -1.06
N CYS A 400 -8.37 14.90 -1.61
CA CYS A 400 -9.21 13.98 -0.87
C CYS A 400 -8.62 12.58 -0.98
N LEU A 401 -8.47 11.92 0.16
CA LEU A 401 -7.84 10.61 0.31
C LEU A 401 -8.83 9.63 0.93
N GLU A 402 -8.95 8.47 0.31
CA GLU A 402 -9.69 7.34 0.87
C GLU A 402 -9.08 6.86 2.19
N GLN A 403 -9.92 6.52 3.17
CA GLN A 403 -9.53 6.10 4.51
C GLN A 403 -9.86 4.65 4.77
#